data_AF-A0A377TXQ0-F1
#
_entry.id   AF-A0A377TXQ0-F1
#
_cell.length_a   1.000
_cell.length_b   1.000
_cell.length_c   1.000
_cell.angle_alpha   90.00
_cell.angle_beta   90.00
_cell.angle_gamma   90.00
#
_symmetry.space_group_name_H-M   'P 1'
#
loop_
_entity.id
_entity.type
_entity.pdbx_description
1 polymer ?
#
loop_
_entity_poly.entity_id
_entity_poly.type
_entity_poly.pdbx_seq_one_letter_code
_entity_poly.pdbx_strand_id
1 'polypeptide(L)'
;MKTGGGLSADWAFRARRALLCRHITVDIGHADGWLNNVIVPIGKKHPAAMEEVFFGAALRLQTCNDYYDGLLAALQSLGGSLSSHSVPPSE
;
A
#
# COMPACT_ATOMS: atom_id res chain seq x y z
N MET A 1 38.29 -14.20 -13.95
CA MET A 1 37.12 -14.66 -13.17
C MET A 1 36.13 -13.51 -13.06
N LYS A 2 34.95 -13.62 -13.69
CA LYS A 2 33.85 -12.66 -13.51
C LYS A 2 33.06 -13.04 -12.25
N THR A 3 32.89 -12.11 -11.34
CA THR A 3 32.09 -12.25 -10.11
C THR A 3 30.60 -12.27 -10.46
N GLY A 4 29.99 -13.46 -10.43
CA GLY A 4 28.57 -13.69 -10.70
C GLY A 4 27.68 -13.43 -9.49
N GLY A 5 27.49 -12.16 -9.11
CA GLY A 5 26.63 -11.78 -7.97
C GLY A 5 25.53 -10.75 -8.25
N GLY A 6 25.49 -10.13 -9.44
CA GLY A 6 24.68 -8.93 -9.68
C GLY A 6 23.23 -9.11 -10.15
N LEU A 7 22.79 -10.33 -10.52
CA LEU A 7 21.54 -10.52 -11.27
C LEU A 7 20.28 -10.71 -10.39
N SER A 8 20.42 -11.14 -9.14
CA SER A 8 19.27 -11.55 -8.30
C SER A 8 18.48 -10.37 -7.72
N ALA A 9 19.16 -9.42 -7.07
CA ALA A 9 18.51 -8.26 -6.44
C ALA A 9 17.92 -7.29 -7.47
N ASP A 10 18.60 -7.13 -8.59
CA ASP A 10 18.23 -6.22 -9.68
C ASP A 10 16.98 -6.71 -10.43
N TRP A 11 16.85 -8.02 -10.66
CA TRP A 11 15.62 -8.60 -11.19
C TRP A 11 14.46 -8.44 -10.21
N ALA A 12 14.63 -8.79 -8.93
CA ALA A 12 13.56 -8.68 -7.95
C ALA A 12 13.05 -7.22 -7.75
N PHE A 13 13.91 -6.22 -7.91
CA PHE A 13 13.53 -4.80 -7.90
C PHE A 13 12.72 -4.41 -9.14
N ARG A 14 13.17 -4.82 -10.34
CA ARG A 14 12.44 -4.59 -11.60
C ARG A 14 11.08 -5.28 -11.61
N ALA A 15 11.00 -6.51 -11.10
CA ALA A 15 9.74 -7.26 -10.95
C ALA A 15 8.74 -6.54 -10.06
N ARG A 16 9.18 -6.10 -8.87
CA ARG A 16 8.34 -5.33 -7.93
C ARG A 16 7.86 -4.01 -8.52
N ARG A 17 8.73 -3.31 -9.25
CA ARG A 17 8.35 -2.05 -9.92
C ARG A 17 7.31 -2.27 -11.02
N ALA A 18 7.48 -3.31 -11.83
CA ALA A 18 6.52 -3.67 -12.88
C ALA A 18 5.15 -4.06 -12.30
N LEU A 19 5.12 -4.84 -11.21
CA LEU A 19 3.88 -5.20 -10.50
C LEU A 19 3.16 -3.96 -9.93
N LEU A 20 3.90 -3.00 -9.38
CA LEU A 20 3.34 -1.76 -8.84
C LEU A 20 2.75 -0.87 -9.94
N CYS A 21 3.48 -0.69 -11.05
CA CYS A 21 2.97 0.07 -12.21
C CYS A 21 1.69 -0.57 -12.79
N ARG A 22 1.63 -1.90 -12.83
CA ARG A 22 0.42 -2.61 -13.26
C ARG A 22 -0.76 -2.34 -12.32
N HIS A 23 -0.55 -2.40 -11.00
CA HIS A 23 -1.60 -2.08 -10.03
C HIS A 23 -2.11 -0.65 -10.20
N ILE A 24 -1.21 0.35 -10.25
CA ILE A 24 -1.61 1.75 -10.43
C ILE A 24 -2.48 1.92 -11.68
N THR A 25 -2.07 1.35 -12.81
CA THR A 25 -2.78 1.51 -14.08
C THR A 25 -4.16 0.84 -14.05
N VAL A 26 -4.24 -0.38 -13.49
CA VAL A 26 -5.49 -1.14 -13.40
C VAL A 26 -6.46 -0.51 -12.39
N ASP A 27 -5.96 -0.02 -11.27
CA ASP A 27 -6.77 0.55 -10.21
C ASP A 27 -7.44 1.87 -10.64
N ILE A 28 -6.80 2.67 -11.51
CA ILE A 28 -7.43 3.85 -12.12
C ILE A 28 -8.67 3.46 -12.93
N GLY A 29 -8.55 2.44 -13.79
CA GLY A 29 -9.67 1.96 -14.60
C GLY A 29 -10.80 1.36 -13.76
N HIS A 30 -10.45 0.60 -12.71
CA HIS A 30 -11.45 0.07 -11.78
C HIS A 30 -12.16 1.16 -10.98
N ALA A 31 -11.44 2.19 -10.52
CA ALA A 31 -12.02 3.31 -9.79
C ALA A 31 -13.02 4.08 -10.66
N ASP A 32 -12.65 4.38 -11.91
CA ASP A 32 -13.54 5.01 -12.88
C ASP A 32 -14.79 4.16 -13.14
N GLY A 33 -14.61 2.85 -13.33
CA GLY A 33 -15.70 1.90 -13.54
C GLY A 33 -16.67 1.83 -12.35
N TRP A 34 -16.16 1.73 -11.12
CA TRP A 34 -16.98 1.73 -9.91
C TRP A 34 -17.75 3.05 -9.75
N LEU A 35 -17.09 4.19 -9.96
CA LEU A 35 -17.73 5.49 -9.79
C LEU A 35 -18.84 5.71 -10.82
N ASN A 36 -18.51 5.59 -12.10
CA ASN A 36 -19.39 6.01 -13.19
C ASN A 36 -20.45 4.97 -13.54
N ASN A 37 -20.14 3.68 -13.39
CA ASN A 37 -21.06 2.61 -13.82
C ASN A 37 -21.81 1.95 -12.65
N VAL A 38 -21.41 2.20 -11.40
CA VAL A 38 -22.06 1.59 -10.22
C VAL A 38 -22.56 2.63 -9.24
N ILE A 39 -21.67 3.42 -8.64
CA ILE A 39 -22.02 4.34 -7.55
C ILE A 39 -22.94 5.47 -8.04
N VAL A 40 -22.58 6.16 -9.13
CA VAL A 40 -23.39 7.26 -9.67
C VAL A 40 -24.79 6.78 -10.12
N PRO A 41 -24.94 5.67 -10.85
CA PRO A 41 -26.26 5.12 -11.18
C PRO A 41 -27.10 4.74 -9.95
N ILE A 42 -26.49 4.11 -8.94
CA ILE A 42 -27.18 3.78 -7.69
C ILE A 42 -27.65 5.04 -6.98
N GLY A 43 -26.79 6.06 -6.84
CA GLY A 43 -27.15 7.32 -6.19
C GLY A 43 -28.28 8.07 -6.90
N LYS A 44 -28.32 8.01 -8.24
CA LYS A 44 -29.44 8.58 -9.02
C LYS A 44 -30.75 7.84 -8.79
N LYS A 45 -30.71 6.51 -8.67
CA LYS A 45 -31.91 5.66 -8.51
C LYS A 45 -32.39 5.60 -7.06
N HIS A 46 -31.46 5.65 -6.11
CA HIS A 46 -31.69 5.50 -4.69
C HIS A 46 -30.83 6.50 -3.90
N PRO A 47 -31.22 7.79 -3.84
CA PRO A 47 -30.40 8.83 -3.20
C PRO A 47 -30.07 8.55 -1.73
N ALA A 48 -30.98 7.92 -0.99
CA ALA A 48 -30.77 7.54 0.40
C ALA A 48 -29.62 6.54 0.59
N ALA A 49 -29.28 5.73 -0.43
CA ALA A 49 -28.16 4.80 -0.35
C ALA A 49 -26.78 5.48 -0.34
N MET A 50 -26.71 6.77 -0.71
CA MET A 50 -25.43 7.50 -0.78
C MET A 50 -24.81 7.74 0.60
N GLU A 51 -25.62 7.82 1.65
CA GLU A 51 -25.13 7.94 3.03
C GLU A 51 -24.22 6.75 3.39
N GLU A 52 -24.70 5.53 3.16
CA GLU A 52 -23.95 4.30 3.37
C GLU A 52 -22.71 4.20 2.49
N VAL A 53 -22.79 4.65 1.23
CA VAL A 53 -21.63 4.69 0.32
C VAL A 53 -20.54 5.62 0.86
N PHE A 54 -20.91 6.82 1.30
CA PHE A 54 -19.94 7.77 1.87
C PHE A 54 -19.36 7.27 3.18
N PHE A 55 -20.20 6.70 4.05
CA PHE A 55 -19.75 6.10 5.31
C PHE A 55 -18.74 4.97 5.05
N GLY A 56 -19.04 4.05 4.14
CA GLY A 56 -18.13 2.97 3.75
C GLY A 56 -16.82 3.48 3.13
N ALA A 57 -16.88 4.52 2.31
CA ALA A 57 -15.68 5.15 1.74
C ALA A 57 -14.79 5.77 2.83
N ALA A 58 -15.38 6.47 3.80
CA ALA A 58 -14.65 7.03 4.93
C ALA A 58 -13.99 5.93 5.78
N LEU A 59 -14.71 4.85 6.08
CA LEU A 59 -14.17 3.71 6.82
C LEU A 59 -12.97 3.06 6.10
N ARG A 60 -13.05 2.95 4.76
CA ARG A 60 -11.95 2.42 3.94
C ARG A 60 -10.71 3.29 4.04
N LEU A 61 -10.87 4.61 3.95
CA LEU A 61 -9.76 5.56 4.07
C LEU A 61 -9.14 5.53 5.48
N GLN A 62 -9.96 5.47 6.52
CA GLN A 62 -9.50 5.36 7.90
C GLN A 62 -8.69 4.08 8.11
N THR A 63 -9.21 2.93 7.65
CA THR A 63 -8.51 1.64 7.76
C THR A 63 -7.16 1.67 7.02
N CYS A 64 -7.10 2.32 5.85
CA CYS A 64 -5.83 2.51 5.14
C CYS A 64 -4.85 3.37 5.95
N ASN A 65 -5.31 4.46 6.55
CA ASN A 65 -4.48 5.31 7.41
C ASN A 65 -3.91 4.50 8.59
N ASP A 66 -4.78 3.82 9.33
CA ASP A 66 -4.40 3.02 10.50
C ASP A 66 -3.37 1.94 10.16
N TYR A 67 -3.53 1.30 8.99
CA TYR A 67 -2.57 0.32 8.48
C TYR A 67 -1.19 0.95 8.21
N TYR A 68 -1.14 2.11 7.55
CA TYR A 68 0.13 2.76 7.22
C TYR A 68 0.83 3.32 8.46
N ASP A 69 0.09 3.88 9.41
CA ASP A 69 0.62 4.34 10.70
C ASP A 69 1.21 3.16 11.49
N GLY A 70 0.49 2.03 11.55
CA GLY A 70 0.97 0.81 12.20
C GLY A 70 2.22 0.23 11.53
N LEU A 71 2.25 0.20 10.19
CA LEU A 71 3.40 -0.25 9.42
C LEU A 71 4.62 0.66 9.67
N LEU A 72 4.42 1.98 9.69
CA LEU A 72 5.49 2.94 9.97
C LEU A 72 6.07 2.73 11.37
N ALA A 73 5.21 2.57 12.38
CA ALA A 73 5.64 2.30 13.75
C ALA A 73 6.43 0.99 13.86
N ALA A 74 6.01 -0.07 13.15
CA ALA A 74 6.74 -1.34 13.11
C ALA A 74 8.13 -1.22 12.43
N LEU A 75 8.23 -0.43 11.37
CA LEU A 75 9.52 -0.18 10.71
C LEU A 75 10.47 0.65 11.58
N GLN A 76 9.94 1.65 12.30
CA GLN A 76 10.72 2.46 13.23
C GLN A 76 11.24 1.65 14.42
N SER A 77 10.42 0.75 14.97
CA SER A 77 10.85 -0.11 16.08
C SER A 77 11.93 -1.12 15.64
N LEU A 78 11.84 -1.65 14.42
CA LEU A 78 12.87 -2.52 13.85
C LEU A 78 14.19 -1.77 13.64
N GLY A 79 14.14 -0.54 13.14
CA GLY A 79 15.31 0.32 12.98
C GLY A 79 15.97 0.68 14.32
N GLY A 80 15.17 0.97 15.35
CA GLY A 80 15.63 1.25 16.71
C GLY A 80 16.31 0.05 17.39
N SER A 81 15.82 -1.17 17.12
CA SER A 81 16.37 -2.42 17.63
C SER A 81 17.76 -2.75 17.04
N LEU A 82 18.03 -2.35 15.80
CA LEU A 82 19.34 -2.53 15.17
C LEU A 82 20.39 -1.55 15.72
N SER A 83 19.98 -0.36 16.19
CA SER A 83 20.88 0.64 16.79
C SER A 83 21.29 0.35 18.23
N SER A 84 20.52 -0.44 18.99
CA SER A 84 20.81 -0.78 20.39
C SER A 84 21.81 -1.94 20.57
N HIS A 85 22.21 -2.61 19.49
CA HIS A 85 23.23 -3.67 19.49
C HIS A 85 24.66 -3.14 19.22
N SER A 86 25.03 -2.01 19.85
CA SER A 86 26.43 -1.56 19.89
C SER A 86 27.17 -2.33 21.00
N VAL A 87 27.98 -3.29 20.56
CA VAL A 87 29.17 -3.94 21.19
C VAL A 87 29.30 -3.83 22.73
N PRO A 88 29.33 -4.96 23.47
CA PRO A 88 29.67 -4.93 24.89
C PRO A 88 31.13 -4.48 25.09
N PRO A 89 31.43 -3.66 26.12
CA PRO A 89 32.79 -3.25 26.40
C PRO A 89 33.65 -4.48 26.70
N SER A 90 34.80 -4.54 26.04
CA SER A 90 35.83 -5.55 26.33
C SER A 90 36.58 -5.09 27.58
N GLU A 91 36.45 -5.85 28.66
CA GLU A 91 37.45 -5.93 29.74
C GLU A 91 37.76 -7.40 30.02
#